data_AF-A0A6A6UF33-F1
#
_entry.id   AF-A0A6A6UF33-F1
#
_cell.length_a   1.000
_cell.length_b   1.000
_cell.length_c   1.000
_cell.angle_alpha   90.00
_cell.angle_beta   90.00
_cell.angle_gamma   90.00
#
_symmetry.space_group_name_H-M   'P 1'
#
loop_
_entity.id
_entity.type
_entity.pdbx_description
1 polymer ?
#
loop_
_entity_poly.entity_id
_entity_poly.type
_entity_poly.pdbx_seq_one_letter_code
_entity_poly.pdbx_strand_id
1 'polypeptide(L)'
;MYRLDNLIGRLGYCRGVDSSWRFSLGYVENVCLTQATFVLEDKDIGVATGFLASTRNWIADVALAIHSTALTNRLATLVPERVSAAAEAARLSIDAVSALLKGFASGSFKDMPGLSPKILEIAMDAYQTAFSNSVRTVYLISIVFGALAIGGACFSPNTESRFNTGVARTIHGNNVTQLEQKTEMMDHDFVA
;
A
#
# COMPACT_ATOMS: atom_id res chain seq x y z
N MET A 1 -31.30 -9.70 18.41
CA MET A 1 -30.97 -10.65 17.33
C MET A 1 -30.68 -9.96 15.99
N TYR A 2 -31.51 -9.03 15.49
CA TYR A 2 -31.29 -8.29 14.22
C TYR A 2 -29.96 -7.53 14.01
N ARG A 3 -29.18 -7.28 15.08
CA ARG A 3 -27.91 -6.54 14.99
C ARG A 3 -26.71 -7.44 14.65
N LEU A 4 -26.80 -8.75 14.91
CA LEU A 4 -25.71 -9.71 14.67
C LEU A 4 -25.69 -10.20 13.21
N ASP A 5 -26.87 -10.45 12.61
CA ASP A 5 -26.96 -10.91 11.22
C ASP A 5 -26.49 -9.84 10.22
N ASN A 6 -26.81 -8.56 10.48
CA ASN A 6 -26.30 -7.43 9.69
C ASN A 6 -24.79 -7.23 9.83
N LEU A 7 -24.21 -7.61 10.97
CA LEU A 7 -22.77 -7.50 11.24
C LEU A 7 -21.99 -8.57 10.48
N ILE A 8 -22.51 -9.80 10.45
CA ILE A 8 -21.91 -10.93 9.72
C ILE A 8 -21.97 -10.69 8.21
N GLY A 9 -23.10 -10.19 7.69
CA GLY A 9 -23.26 -9.83 6.28
C GLY A 9 -22.32 -8.70 5.83
N ARG A 10 -22.17 -7.64 6.66
CA ARG A 10 -21.21 -6.55 6.38
C ARG A 10 -19.76 -7.00 6.49
N LEU A 11 -19.43 -7.90 7.43
CA LEU A 11 -18.09 -8.48 7.53
C LEU A 11 -17.72 -9.29 6.27
N GLY A 12 -18.66 -10.08 5.74
CA GLY A 12 -18.46 -10.84 4.51
C GLY A 12 -18.28 -9.94 3.29
N TYR A 13 -19.09 -8.87 3.17
CA TYR A 13 -19.00 -7.93 2.06
C TYR A 13 -17.70 -7.12 2.08
N CYS A 14 -17.28 -6.60 3.24
CA CYS A 14 -16.01 -5.89 3.37
C CYS A 14 -14.82 -6.80 3.00
N ARG A 15 -14.80 -8.04 3.50
CA ARG A 15 -13.74 -9.01 3.16
C ARG A 15 -13.74 -9.42 1.69
N GLY A 16 -14.89 -9.39 1.02
CA GLY A 16 -15.03 -9.68 -0.41
C GLY A 16 -14.54 -8.56 -1.31
N VAL A 17 -14.75 -7.30 -0.92
CA VAL A 17 -14.18 -6.15 -1.66
C VAL A 17 -12.66 -6.12 -1.52
N ASP A 18 -12.14 -6.53 -0.35
CA ASP A 18 -10.70 -6.60 -0.08
C ASP A 18 -9.93 -7.61 -0.96
N SER A 19 -10.59 -8.63 -1.52
CA SER A 19 -9.91 -9.61 -2.37
C SER A 19 -9.73 -9.13 -3.81
N SER A 20 -10.66 -8.31 -4.31
CA SER A 20 -10.67 -7.84 -5.69
C SER A 20 -9.49 -6.92 -6.03
N TRP A 21 -9.16 -5.96 -5.15
CA TRP A 21 -8.08 -5.01 -5.40
C TRP A 21 -6.68 -5.66 -5.29
N ARG A 22 -6.54 -6.69 -4.44
CA ARG A 22 -5.28 -7.44 -4.28
C ARG A 22 -4.92 -8.20 -5.55
N PHE A 23 -5.93 -8.71 -6.26
CA PHE A 23 -5.72 -9.35 -7.56
C PHE A 23 -5.17 -8.36 -8.58
N SER A 24 -5.76 -7.16 -8.69
CA SER A 24 -5.26 -6.12 -9.59
C SER A 24 -3.84 -5.70 -9.27
N LEU A 25 -3.52 -5.52 -7.98
CA LEU A 25 -2.17 -5.20 -7.53
C LEU A 25 -1.17 -6.31 -7.92
N GLY A 26 -1.55 -7.57 -7.71
CA GLY A 26 -0.74 -8.73 -8.07
C GLY A 26 -0.52 -8.87 -9.58
N TYR A 27 -1.51 -8.54 -10.41
CA TYR A 27 -1.35 -8.52 -11.86
C TYR A 27 -0.29 -7.48 -12.30
N VAL A 28 -0.37 -6.26 -11.78
CA VAL A 28 0.60 -5.19 -12.09
C VAL A 28 2.01 -5.57 -11.63
N GLU A 29 2.14 -6.15 -10.43
CA GLU A 29 3.42 -6.68 -9.92
C GLU A 29 4.05 -7.71 -10.86
N ASN A 30 3.24 -8.66 -11.32
CA ASN A 30 3.72 -9.76 -12.15
C ASN A 30 4.22 -9.26 -13.53
N VAL A 31 3.54 -8.27 -14.11
CA VAL A 31 3.99 -7.64 -15.36
C VAL A 31 5.33 -6.93 -15.17
N CYS A 32 5.52 -6.18 -14.08
CA CYS A 32 6.80 -5.49 -13.82
C CYS A 32 7.97 -6.47 -13.59
N LEU A 33 7.74 -7.56 -12.86
CA LEU A 33 8.79 -8.55 -12.56
C LEU A 33 9.20 -9.33 -13.82
N THR A 34 8.23 -9.73 -14.65
CA THR A 34 8.51 -10.43 -15.91
C THR A 34 9.22 -9.52 -16.92
N GLN A 35 8.85 -8.25 -17.01
CA GLN A 35 9.58 -7.27 -17.84
C GLN A 35 11.05 -7.13 -17.42
N ALA A 36 11.34 -7.12 -16.12
CA ALA A 36 12.70 -7.04 -15.63
C ALA A 36 13.53 -8.28 -16.04
N THR A 37 12.95 -9.48 -15.97
CA THR A 37 13.67 -10.71 -16.32
C THR A 37 14.11 -10.77 -17.79
N PHE A 38 13.41 -10.11 -18.71
CA PHE A 38 13.76 -10.14 -20.14
C PHE A 38 14.92 -9.22 -20.54
N VAL A 39 15.26 -8.22 -19.73
CA VAL A 39 16.29 -7.21 -20.05
C VAL A 39 17.66 -7.59 -19.49
N LEU A 40 17.72 -8.56 -18.57
CA LEU A 40 18.92 -8.95 -17.82
C LEU A 40 19.57 -10.21 -18.38
N GLU A 41 20.90 -10.30 -18.24
CA GLU A 41 21.66 -11.50 -18.61
C GLU A 41 21.40 -12.64 -17.61
N ASP A 42 21.37 -13.89 -18.08
CA ASP A 42 20.91 -15.07 -17.32
C ASP A 42 21.59 -15.26 -15.96
N LYS A 43 22.86 -14.84 -15.82
CA LYS A 43 23.62 -14.91 -14.57
C LYS A 43 23.13 -13.96 -13.47
N ASP A 44 22.51 -12.83 -13.83
CA ASP A 44 22.23 -11.72 -12.91
C ASP A 44 20.72 -11.54 -12.63
N ILE A 45 19.87 -12.38 -13.22
CA ILE A 45 18.40 -12.30 -13.10
C ILE A 45 17.97 -12.35 -11.63
N GLY A 46 18.53 -13.25 -10.82
CA GLY A 46 18.15 -13.41 -9.42
C GLY A 46 18.47 -12.19 -8.54
N VAL A 47 19.65 -11.58 -8.74
CA VAL A 47 20.06 -10.40 -7.97
C VAL A 47 19.24 -9.19 -8.37
N ALA A 48 19.02 -8.98 -9.67
CA ALA A 48 18.28 -7.83 -10.16
C ALA A 48 16.79 -7.88 -9.83
N THR A 49 16.15 -9.05 -9.97
CA THR A 49 14.73 -9.22 -9.59
C THR A 49 14.53 -9.09 -8.08
N GLY A 50 15.43 -9.65 -7.27
CA GLY A 50 15.42 -9.49 -5.82
C GLY A 50 15.59 -8.03 -5.38
N PHE A 51 16.49 -7.29 -6.05
CA PHE A 51 16.68 -5.86 -5.81
C PHE A 51 15.44 -5.03 -6.19
N LEU A 52 14.81 -5.34 -7.33
CA LEU A 52 13.58 -4.69 -7.77
C LEU A 52 12.43 -4.90 -6.77
N ALA A 53 12.22 -6.14 -6.31
CA ALA A 53 11.20 -6.47 -5.32
C ALA A 53 11.47 -5.77 -3.96
N SER A 54 12.73 -5.69 -3.54
CA SER A 54 13.13 -5.01 -2.31
C SER A 54 12.85 -3.50 -2.37
N THR A 55 13.20 -2.87 -3.49
CA THR A 55 12.97 -1.43 -3.71
C THR A 55 11.48 -1.10 -3.70
N ARG A 56 10.64 -1.95 -4.33
CA ARG A 56 9.18 -1.84 -4.29
C ARG A 56 8.66 -1.83 -2.85
N ASN A 57 9.05 -2.83 -2.07
CA ASN A 57 8.59 -2.96 -0.68
C ASN A 57 9.08 -1.80 0.18
N TRP A 58 10.30 -1.30 -0.06
CA TRP A 58 10.83 -0.14 0.64
C TRP A 58 10.03 1.14 0.37
N ILE A 59 9.68 1.41 -0.89
CA ILE A 59 8.83 2.58 -1.25
C ILE A 59 7.45 2.47 -0.59
N ALA A 60 6.86 1.27 -0.60
CA ALA A 60 5.56 1.02 0.02
C ALA A 60 5.59 1.27 1.54
N ASP A 61 6.66 0.84 2.21
CA ASP A 61 6.82 1.03 3.66
C ASP A 61 7.02 2.52 4.02
N VAL A 62 7.83 3.25 3.26
CA VAL A 62 8.01 4.70 3.46
C VAL A 62 6.69 5.44 3.25
N ALA A 63 5.93 5.10 2.20
CA ALA A 63 4.62 5.68 1.97
C ALA A 63 3.67 5.38 3.14
N LEU A 64 3.62 4.13 3.61
CA LEU A 64 2.79 3.73 4.74
C LEU A 64 3.17 4.47 6.03
N ALA A 65 4.45 4.62 6.31
CA ALA A 65 4.95 5.36 7.47
C ALA A 65 4.51 6.83 7.45
N ILE A 66 4.57 7.49 6.29
CA ILE A 66 4.08 8.87 6.11
C ILE A 66 2.57 8.94 6.37
N HIS A 67 1.79 8.04 5.77
CA HIS A 67 0.33 8.03 5.93
C HIS A 67 -0.06 7.80 7.40
N SER A 68 0.58 6.83 8.07
CA SER A 68 0.35 6.51 9.48
C SER A 68 0.71 7.67 10.40
N THR A 69 1.87 8.28 10.17
CA THR A 69 2.36 9.42 10.97
C THR A 69 1.45 10.63 10.80
N ALA A 70 1.08 10.99 9.56
CA ALA A 70 0.19 12.10 9.29
C ALA A 70 -1.19 11.91 9.93
N LEU A 71 -1.76 10.71 9.82
CA LEU A 71 -3.05 10.38 10.43
C LEU A 71 -2.98 10.48 11.96
N THR A 72 -1.95 9.89 12.58
CA THR A 72 -1.79 9.88 14.04
C THR A 72 -1.60 11.29 14.59
N ASN A 73 -0.77 12.12 13.95
CA ASN A 73 -0.55 13.50 14.36
C ASN A 73 -1.81 14.36 14.24
N ARG A 74 -2.63 14.14 13.20
CA ARG A 74 -3.91 14.84 13.02
C ARG A 74 -4.95 14.39 14.03
N LEU A 75 -5.07 13.09 14.29
CA LEU A 75 -5.98 12.59 15.31
C LEU A 75 -5.58 13.07 16.71
N ALA A 76 -4.29 13.06 17.04
CA ALA A 76 -3.80 13.54 18.34
C ALA A 76 -4.05 15.03 18.60
N THR A 77 -4.29 15.83 17.56
CA THR A 77 -4.56 17.27 17.67
C THR A 77 -6.04 17.60 17.55
N LEU A 78 -6.70 17.10 16.50
CA LEU A 78 -8.11 17.42 16.22
C LEU A 78 -9.09 16.73 17.19
N VAL A 79 -8.80 15.51 17.66
CA VAL A 79 -9.68 14.81 18.58
C VAL A 79 -9.81 15.54 19.91
N PRO A 80 -8.72 15.88 20.64
CA PRO A 80 -8.86 16.62 21.89
C PRO A 80 -9.45 18.01 21.68
N GLU A 81 -9.12 18.73 20.60
CA GLU A 81 -9.66 20.08 20.31
C GLU A 81 -11.18 20.05 20.08
N ARG A 82 -11.68 19.14 19.23
CA ARG A 82 -13.11 19.10 18.88
C ARG A 82 -13.97 18.45 19.95
N VAL A 83 -13.44 17.44 20.64
CA VAL A 83 -14.16 16.77 21.73
C VAL A 83 -14.20 17.62 22.98
N SER A 84 -13.15 18.40 23.28
CA SER A 84 -13.19 19.38 24.39
C SER A 84 -14.19 20.51 24.11
N ALA A 85 -14.19 21.09 22.90
CA ALA A 85 -15.17 22.10 22.51
C ALA A 85 -16.63 21.60 22.60
N ALA A 86 -16.87 20.35 22.20
CA ALA A 86 -18.18 19.71 22.33
C ALA A 86 -18.58 19.46 23.80
N ALA A 87 -17.62 19.13 24.67
CA ALA A 87 -17.86 18.91 26.08
C ALA A 87 -18.08 20.21 26.87
N GLU A 88 -17.39 21.30 26.50
CA GLU A 88 -17.64 22.66 27.01
C GLU A 88 -19.04 23.15 26.61
N ALA A 89 -19.44 22.94 25.34
CA ALA A 89 -20.79 23.24 24.88
C ALA A 89 -21.87 22.43 25.62
N ALA A 90 -21.54 21.22 26.06
CA ALA A 90 -22.40 20.37 26.88
C ALA A 90 -22.38 20.71 28.39
N ARG A 91 -21.60 21.73 28.81
CA ARG A 91 -21.40 22.14 30.22
C ARG A 91 -20.88 21.02 31.12
N LEU A 92 -20.02 20.17 30.60
CA LEU A 92 -19.40 19.09 31.36
C LEU A 92 -18.20 19.62 32.16
N SER A 93 -18.00 19.14 33.39
CA SER A 93 -16.84 19.54 34.19
C SER A 93 -15.54 19.03 33.56
N ILE A 94 -14.44 19.77 33.74
CA ILE A 94 -13.13 19.52 33.11
C ILE A 94 -12.62 18.09 33.37
N ASP A 95 -12.89 17.53 34.56
CA ASP A 95 -12.52 16.15 34.93
C ASP A 95 -13.27 15.09 34.11
N ALA A 96 -14.54 15.34 33.80
CA ALA A 96 -15.35 14.45 32.98
C ALA A 96 -15.00 14.54 31.49
N VAL A 97 -14.45 15.66 31.01
CA VAL A 97 -13.89 15.79 29.64
C VAL A 97 -12.64 14.92 29.48
N SER A 98 -11.75 14.93 30.46
CA SER A 98 -10.54 14.10 30.47
C SER A 98 -10.89 12.61 30.54
N ALA A 99 -11.89 12.24 31.35
CA ALA A 99 -12.41 10.88 31.39
C ALA A 99 -13.03 10.47 30.04
N LEU A 100 -13.77 11.38 29.38
CA LEU A 100 -14.37 11.15 28.07
C LEU A 100 -13.33 10.86 26.98
N LEU A 101 -12.24 11.64 26.92
CA LEU A 101 -11.13 11.40 26.02
C LEU A 101 -10.43 10.05 26.28
N LYS A 102 -10.26 9.66 27.55
CA LYS A 102 -9.74 8.34 27.92
C LYS A 102 -10.69 7.21 27.50
N GLY A 103 -12.00 7.42 27.58
CA GLY A 103 -13.01 6.47 27.09
C GLY A 103 -12.98 6.29 25.58
N PHE A 104 -12.73 7.35 24.81
CA PHE A 104 -12.51 7.26 23.36
C PHE A 104 -11.23 6.49 23.01
N ALA A 105 -10.17 6.63 23.82
CA ALA A 105 -8.94 5.88 23.63
C ALA A 105 -9.06 4.39 24.03
N SER A 106 -9.85 4.08 25.07
CA SER A 106 -10.00 2.71 25.59
C SER A 106 -11.17 1.93 24.98
N GLY A 107 -12.13 2.60 24.33
CA GLY A 107 -13.35 2.00 23.82
C GLY A 107 -14.37 1.62 24.89
N SER A 108 -14.15 2.00 26.15
CA SER A 108 -15.08 1.76 27.26
C SER A 108 -15.54 3.08 27.89
N PHE A 109 -16.85 3.31 27.89
CA PHE A 109 -17.49 4.48 28.49
C PHE A 109 -18.12 4.18 29.86
N LYS A 110 -17.86 2.99 30.42
CA LYS A 110 -18.58 2.45 31.59
C LYS A 110 -18.25 3.16 32.91
N ASP A 111 -17.09 3.80 33.00
CA ASP A 111 -16.59 4.37 34.25
C ASP A 111 -16.82 5.89 34.38
N MET A 112 -17.70 6.48 33.57
CA MET A 112 -17.93 7.93 33.58
C MET A 112 -19.12 8.35 34.46
N PRO A 113 -18.90 9.07 35.57
CA PRO A 113 -19.97 9.71 36.31
C PRO A 113 -20.54 10.88 35.48
N GLY A 114 -21.85 10.87 35.19
CA GLY A 114 -22.57 11.95 34.49
C GLY A 114 -22.74 11.77 32.98
N LEU A 115 -22.43 10.58 32.42
CA LEU A 115 -22.60 10.33 31.00
C LEU A 115 -24.09 10.19 30.62
N SER A 116 -24.69 11.29 30.16
CA SER A 116 -25.98 11.24 29.47
C SER A 116 -25.78 10.72 28.05
N PRO A 117 -26.64 9.82 27.53
CA PRO A 117 -26.55 9.31 26.15
C PRO A 117 -26.54 10.43 25.11
N LYS A 118 -27.16 11.58 25.41
CA LYS A 118 -27.15 12.76 24.54
C LYS A 118 -25.78 13.44 24.42
N ILE A 119 -24.96 13.38 25.47
CA ILE A 119 -23.60 13.96 25.47
C ILE A 119 -22.64 13.05 24.71
N LEU A 120 -22.84 11.73 24.84
CA LEU A 120 -22.10 10.74 24.06
C LEU A 120 -22.36 10.90 22.56
N GLU A 121 -23.61 11.12 22.15
CA GLU A 121 -23.97 11.36 20.75
C GLU A 121 -23.27 12.60 20.17
N ILE A 122 -23.30 13.73 20.90
CA ILE A 122 -22.63 14.97 20.49
C ILE A 122 -21.10 14.78 20.40
N ALA A 123 -20.51 14.07 21.36
CA ALA A 123 -19.08 13.78 21.33
C ALA A 123 -18.69 12.82 20.19
N MET A 124 -19.54 11.84 19.87
CA MET A 124 -19.35 10.94 18.74
C MET A 124 -19.44 11.66 17.40
N ASP A 125 -20.35 12.62 17.24
CA ASP A 125 -20.47 13.45 16.04
C ASP A 125 -19.25 14.37 15.86
N ALA A 126 -18.77 14.97 16.96
CA ALA A 126 -17.53 15.74 16.98
C ALA A 126 -16.31 14.88 16.62
N TYR A 127 -16.24 13.65 17.15
CA TYR A 127 -15.20 12.68 16.80
C TYR A 127 -15.26 12.28 15.33
N GLN A 128 -16.45 12.01 14.78
CA GLN A 128 -16.64 11.67 13.38
C GLN A 128 -16.19 12.82 12.46
N THR A 129 -16.48 14.06 12.84
CA THR A 129 -16.03 15.25 12.12
C THR A 129 -14.51 15.41 12.18
N ALA A 130 -13.89 15.21 13.35
CA ALA A 130 -12.44 15.24 13.52
C ALA A 130 -11.74 14.14 12.71
N PHE A 131 -12.32 12.93 12.69
CA PHE A 131 -11.83 11.81 11.90
C PHE A 131 -11.93 12.10 10.40
N SER A 132 -13.07 12.62 9.93
CA SER A 132 -13.30 13.01 8.53
C SER A 132 -12.26 14.02 8.03
N ASN A 133 -11.95 15.04 8.83
CA ASN A 133 -10.91 16.02 8.49
C ASN A 133 -9.50 15.41 8.45
N SER A 134 -9.22 14.45 9.34
CA SER A 134 -7.93 13.76 9.36
C SER A 134 -7.73 12.89 8.12
N VAL A 135 -8.75 12.09 7.73
CA VAL A 135 -8.67 11.25 6.54
C VAL A 135 -8.64 12.05 5.23
N ARG A 136 -9.27 13.23 5.19
CA ARG A 136 -9.16 14.15 4.04
C ARG A 136 -7.71 14.53 3.77
N THR A 137 -6.93 14.79 4.83
CA THR A 137 -5.51 15.12 4.69
C THR A 137 -4.72 13.94 4.12
N VAL A 138 -4.99 12.74 4.61
CA VAL A 138 -4.35 11.50 4.11
C VAL A 138 -4.69 11.26 2.63
N TYR A 139 -5.93 11.52 2.22
CA TYR A 139 -6.34 11.38 0.83
C TYR A 139 -5.60 12.34 -0.12
N LEU A 140 -5.37 13.59 0.31
CA LEU A 140 -4.57 14.54 -0.47
C LEU A 140 -3.12 14.06 -0.64
N ILE A 141 -2.54 13.44 0.38
CA ILE A 141 -1.19 12.85 0.30
C ILE A 141 -1.17 11.70 -0.73
N SER A 142 -2.18 10.82 -0.72
CA SER A 142 -2.27 9.72 -1.68
C SER A 142 -2.40 10.21 -3.14
N ILE A 143 -3.09 11.33 -3.37
CA ILE A 143 -3.20 11.94 -4.71
C ILE A 143 -1.81 12.35 -5.25
N VAL A 144 -0.95 12.93 -4.42
CA VAL A 144 0.40 13.36 -4.83
C VAL A 144 1.25 12.15 -5.24
N PHE A 145 1.20 11.06 -4.47
CA PHE A 145 1.89 9.82 -4.84
C PHE A 145 1.33 9.19 -6.11
N GLY A 146 0.02 9.24 -6.31
CA GLY A 146 -0.62 8.81 -7.56
C GLY A 146 -0.16 9.63 -8.77
N ALA A 147 -0.08 10.95 -8.63
CA ALA A 147 0.41 11.83 -9.69
C ALA A 147 1.88 11.56 -10.04
N LEU A 148 2.73 11.31 -9.04
CA LEU A 148 4.13 10.92 -9.25
C LEU A 148 4.25 9.57 -9.96
N ALA A 149 3.41 8.59 -9.60
CA ALA A 149 3.38 7.29 -10.27
C ALA A 149 2.98 7.40 -11.75
N ILE A 150 1.97 8.23 -12.06
CA ILE A 150 1.55 8.50 -13.45
C ILE A 150 2.68 9.20 -14.22
N GLY A 151 3.32 10.20 -13.62
CA GLY A 151 4.48 10.87 -14.22
C GLY A 151 5.62 9.91 -14.55
N GLY A 152 5.93 8.99 -13.62
CA GLY A 152 6.92 7.93 -13.83
C GLY A 152 6.53 6.96 -14.95
N ALA A 153 5.23 6.60 -15.05
CA ALA A 153 4.73 5.75 -16.12
C ALA A 153 4.88 6.41 -17.51
N CYS A 154 4.61 7.72 -17.62
CA CYS A 154 4.79 8.45 -18.88
C CYS A 154 6.26 8.55 -19.33
N PHE A 155 7.21 8.50 -18.39
CA PHE A 155 8.65 8.55 -18.67
C PHE A 155 9.28 7.17 -18.88
N SER A 156 8.51 6.08 -18.73
CA SER A 156 9.03 4.73 -18.89
C SER A 156 9.40 4.46 -20.36
N PRO A 157 10.69 4.23 -20.69
CA PRO A 157 11.10 3.95 -22.06
C PRO A 157 10.61 2.56 -22.51
N ASN A 158 10.36 2.41 -23.81
CA ASN A 158 9.93 1.14 -24.37
C ASN A 158 11.10 0.12 -24.29
N THR A 159 10.93 -0.95 -23.50
CA THR A 159 11.96 -1.95 -23.20
C THR A 159 12.08 -3.06 -24.24
N GLU A 160 11.22 -3.06 -25.26
CA GLU A 160 11.19 -4.09 -26.32
C GLU A 160 12.53 -4.23 -27.07
N SER A 161 13.29 -3.14 -27.23
CA SER A 161 14.60 -3.16 -27.88
C SER A 161 15.74 -3.71 -27.03
N ARG A 162 15.48 -4.02 -25.75
CA ARG A 162 16.48 -4.47 -24.77
C ARG A 162 16.29 -5.92 -24.34
N PHE A 163 15.37 -6.64 -24.98
CA PHE A 163 15.14 -8.04 -24.68
C PHE A 163 16.33 -8.89 -25.12
N ASN A 164 16.80 -9.76 -24.23
CA ASN A 164 17.79 -10.77 -24.57
C ASN A 164 17.13 -11.85 -25.45
N THR A 165 17.79 -12.26 -26.54
CA THR A 165 17.37 -13.41 -27.38
C THR A 165 18.19 -14.67 -27.03
N GLY A 166 19.10 -14.56 -26.06
CA GLY A 166 19.97 -15.64 -25.62
C GLY A 166 19.21 -16.66 -24.78
N VAL A 167 19.32 -17.94 -25.13
CA VAL A 167 18.78 -19.04 -24.34
C VAL A 167 19.92 -19.67 -23.54
N ALA A 168 19.92 -19.50 -22.22
CA ALA A 168 20.94 -20.07 -21.31
C ALA A 168 21.14 -21.59 -21.47
N ARG A 169 20.07 -22.31 -21.84
CA ARG A 169 20.08 -23.76 -22.06
C ARG A 169 18.93 -24.18 -22.97
N THR A 170 19.27 -24.71 -24.14
CA THR A 170 18.31 -25.38 -25.03
C THR A 170 17.94 -26.74 -24.45
N ILE A 171 16.64 -26.98 -24.20
CA ILE A 171 16.13 -28.24 -23.60
C ILE A 171 16.21 -29.43 -24.58
N HIS A 172 16.33 -29.18 -25.88
CA HIS A 172 16.68 -30.21 -26.86
C HIS A 172 18.19 -30.37 -26.96
N GLY A 173 18.71 -31.42 -26.32
CA GLY A 173 20.06 -31.90 -26.55
C GLY A 173 20.16 -32.56 -27.92
N ASN A 174 20.94 -31.97 -28.82
CA ASN A 174 22.11 -32.62 -29.43
C ASN A 174 22.77 -31.68 -30.45
N ASN A 175 24.03 -31.34 -30.19
CA ASN A 175 25.06 -30.90 -31.15
C ASN A 175 25.09 -29.46 -31.69
N VAL A 176 24.24 -28.51 -31.28
CA VAL A 176 24.31 -27.15 -31.88
C VAL A 176 25.53 -26.34 -31.41
N THR A 177 25.91 -26.45 -30.13
CA THR A 177 27.03 -25.69 -29.54
C THR A 177 28.40 -26.12 -30.10
N GLN A 178 28.54 -27.38 -30.53
CA GLN A 178 29.76 -27.91 -31.15
C GLN A 178 29.85 -27.53 -32.64
N LEU A 179 28.72 -27.21 -33.28
CA LEU A 179 28.67 -26.82 -34.69
C LEU A 179 29.00 -25.33 -34.86
N GLU A 180 28.53 -24.45 -33.98
CA GLU A 180 28.90 -23.02 -34.02
C GLU A 180 30.40 -22.81 -33.75
N GLN A 181 30.98 -23.49 -32.74
CA GLN A 181 32.43 -23.41 -32.50
C GLN A 181 33.30 -24.04 -33.61
N LYS A 182 32.78 -25.05 -34.33
CA LYS A 182 33.51 -25.67 -35.45
C LYS A 182 33.38 -24.88 -36.75
N THR A 183 32.26 -24.17 -36.96
CA THR A 183 32.07 -23.27 -38.11
C THR A 183 32.92 -22.01 -37.97
N GLU A 184 33.07 -21.44 -36.76
CA GLU A 184 33.94 -20.27 -36.53
C GLU A 184 35.44 -20.58 -36.74
N MET A 185 35.91 -21.80 -36.43
CA MET A 185 37.31 -22.19 -36.70
C MET A 185 37.60 -22.45 -38.19
N MET A 186 36.60 -22.70 -39.02
CA MET A 186 36.80 -23.05 -40.45
C MET A 186 36.84 -21.81 -41.35
N ASP A 187 36.24 -20.69 -40.93
CA ASP A 187 36.30 -19.41 -41.65
C ASP A 187 37.65 -18.70 -41.48
N HIS A 188 38.38 -18.97 -40.38
CA HIS A 188 39.69 -18.37 -40.12
C HIS A 188 40.85 -19.06 -40.88
N ASP A 189 40.60 -20.25 -41.44
CA ASP A 189 41.57 -21.00 -42.27
C ASP A 189 41.42 -20.70 -43.78
N PHE A 190 40.34 -20.04 -44.23
CA PHE A 190 40.12 -19.66 -45.63
C PHE A 190 40.67 -18.26 -45.98
N VAL A 191 41.27 -17.55 -45.02
CA VAL A 191 41.79 -16.17 -45.17
C VAL A 191 43.32 -16.09 -45.01
N ALA A 192 44.02 -17.22 -45.03
CA ALA A 192 45.49 -17.30 -45.13
C ALA A 192 45.91 -17.91 -46.47
#